data_AF-A0A1Z4QMY5-F1
#
_entry.id   AF-A0A1Z4QMY5-F1
#
_cell.length_a   1.000
_cell.length_b   1.000
_cell.length_c   1.000
_cell.angle_alpha   90.00
_cell.angle_beta   90.00
_cell.angle_gamma   90.00
#
_symmetry.space_group_name_H-M   'P 1'
#
loop_
_entity.id
_entity.type
_entity.pdbx_description
1 polymer ?
#
loop_
_entity_poly.entity_id
_entity_poly.type
_entity_poly.pdbx_seq_one_letter_code
_entity_poly.pdbx_strand_id
1 'polypeptide(L)'
;MPYITSIERRGIQKGLEQGLIEGLEQGLTEGLEQGLIEGIELALELKFGDAGLTLIPEISQIKNIEKLRAIKLGLKTVQTIEELRAMYQPQ
;
A
#
# COMPACT_ATOMS: atom_id res chain seq x y z
N MET A 1 -34.14 7.18 -33.76
CA MET A 1 -33.26 6.54 -32.76
C MET A 1 -31.83 6.70 -33.25
N PRO A 2 -30.91 7.28 -32.46
CA PRO A 2 -29.52 7.41 -32.88
C PRO A 2 -28.91 6.01 -33.02
N TYR A 3 -28.42 5.67 -34.22
CA TYR A 3 -27.84 4.37 -34.51
C TYR A 3 -26.37 4.40 -34.08
N ILE A 4 -26.06 3.84 -32.91
CA ILE A 4 -24.67 3.57 -32.52
C ILE A 4 -24.11 2.53 -33.51
N THR A 5 -23.15 2.97 -34.31
CA THR A 5 -22.44 2.13 -35.27
C THR A 5 -21.64 1.05 -34.53
N SER A 6 -21.41 -0.09 -35.20
CA SER A 6 -20.64 -1.21 -34.63
C SER A 6 -19.20 -0.84 -34.25
N ILE A 7 -18.71 0.32 -34.68
CA ILE A 7 -17.40 0.88 -34.34
C ILE A 7 -17.50 1.67 -33.04
N GLU A 8 -18.50 2.54 -32.90
CA GLU A 8 -18.77 3.29 -31.64
C GLU A 8 -19.05 2.34 -30.48
N ARG A 9 -19.82 1.27 -30.70
CA ARG A 9 -20.09 0.24 -29.69
C ARG A 9 -18.80 -0.45 -29.19
N ARG A 10 -17.88 -0.75 -30.12
CA ARG A 10 -16.57 -1.34 -29.81
C ARG A 10 -15.63 -0.35 -29.10
N GLY A 11 -15.67 0.92 -29.48
CA GLY A 11 -14.90 1.98 -28.82
C GLY A 11 -15.31 2.17 -27.37
N ILE A 12 -16.63 2.23 -27.10
CA ILE A 12 -17.18 2.33 -25.74
C ILE A 12 -16.81 1.11 -24.91
N GLN A 13 -16.96 -0.10 -25.46
CA GLN A 13 -16.65 -1.33 -24.74
C GLN A 13 -15.17 -1.42 -24.37
N LYS A 14 -14.26 -1.13 -25.31
CA LYS A 14 -12.81 -1.13 -25.05
C LYS A 14 -12.40 -0.05 -24.05
N GLY A 15 -12.96 1.16 -24.17
CA GLY A 15 -12.66 2.26 -23.24
C GLY A 15 -13.12 1.94 -21.81
N LEU A 16 -14.28 1.28 -21.67
CA LEU A 16 -14.79 0.85 -20.38
C LEU A 16 -13.96 -0.29 -19.78
N GLU A 17 -13.57 -1.28 -20.59
CA GLU A 17 -12.67 -2.36 -20.15
C GLU A 17 -11.30 -1.84 -19.72
N GLN A 18 -10.67 -0.96 -20.52
CA GLN A 18 -9.37 -0.38 -20.16
C GLN A 18 -9.46 0.47 -18.89
N GLY A 19 -10.44 1.38 -18.82
CA GLY A 19 -10.61 2.24 -17.64
C GLY A 19 -10.93 1.45 -16.38
N LEU A 20 -11.66 0.33 -16.49
CA LEU A 20 -11.92 -0.55 -15.35
C LEU A 20 -10.65 -1.28 -14.90
N ILE A 21 -9.86 -1.82 -15.82
CA ILE A 21 -8.63 -2.54 -15.49
C ILE A 21 -7.62 -1.59 -14.84
N GLU A 22 -7.37 -0.43 -15.45
CA GLU A 22 -6.41 0.55 -14.92
C GLU A 22 -6.86 1.08 -13.56
N GLY A 23 -8.15 1.42 -13.40
CA GLY A 23 -8.69 1.90 -12.14
C GLY A 23 -8.67 0.84 -11.03
N LEU A 24 -8.92 -0.43 -11.37
CA LEU A 24 -8.88 -1.53 -10.41
C LEU A 24 -7.45 -1.83 -9.95
N GLU A 25 -6.48 -1.89 -10.87
CA GLU A 25 -5.09 -2.14 -10.54
C GLU A 25 -4.52 -1.02 -9.67
N GLN A 26 -4.71 0.24 -10.05
CA GLN A 26 -4.26 1.39 -9.27
C GLN A 26 -4.90 1.41 -7.88
N GLY A 27 -6.23 1.28 -7.80
CA GLY A 27 -6.95 1.30 -6.53
C GLY A 27 -6.57 0.15 -5.60
N LEU A 28 -6.31 -1.04 -6.14
CA LEU A 28 -5.87 -2.19 -5.35
C LEU A 28 -4.45 -1.99 -4.80
N THR A 29 -3.52 -1.51 -5.63
CA THR A 29 -2.14 -1.28 -5.21
C THR A 29 -2.07 -0.16 -4.16
N GLU A 30 -2.73 0.97 -4.40
CA GLU A 30 -2.76 2.09 -3.46
C GLU A 30 -3.44 1.70 -2.14
N GLY A 31 -4.59 1.03 -2.21
CA GLY A 31 -5.32 0.60 -1.01
C GLY A 31 -4.53 -0.43 -0.18
N LEU A 32 -3.77 -1.32 -0.83
CA LEU A 32 -2.95 -2.31 -0.12
C LEU A 32 -1.71 -1.67 0.52
N GLU A 33 -1.09 -0.69 -0.15
CA GLU A 33 0.03 0.08 0.40
C GLU A 33 -0.41 0.93 1.60
N GLN A 34 -1.48 1.70 1.45
CA GLN A 34 -2.05 2.52 2.52
C GLN A 34 -2.48 1.67 3.72
N GLY A 35 -3.22 0.58 3.48
CA GLY A 35 -3.67 -0.30 4.57
C GLY A 35 -2.52 -1.01 5.29
N LEU A 36 -1.39 -1.27 4.61
CA LEU A 36 -0.19 -1.77 5.27
C LEU A 36 0.48 -0.70 6.12
N ILE A 37 0.63 0.52 5.60
CA ILE A 37 1.24 1.65 6.33
C ILE A 37 0.41 2.00 7.57
N GLU A 38 -0.91 2.18 7.43
CA GLU A 38 -1.82 2.45 8.55
C GLU A 38 -1.79 1.33 9.59
N GLY A 39 -1.74 0.06 9.16
CA GLY A 39 -1.64 -1.07 10.07
C GLY A 39 -0.31 -1.13 10.84
N ILE A 40 0.78 -0.69 10.21
CA ILE A 40 2.11 -0.56 10.84
C ILE A 40 2.11 0.63 11.80
N GLU A 41 1.51 1.75 11.40
CA GLU A 41 1.37 2.96 12.20
C GLU A 41 0.64 2.68 13.50
N LEU A 42 -0.54 2.07 13.41
CA LEU A 42 -1.33 1.69 14.57
C LEU A 42 -0.56 0.72 15.48
N ALA A 43 0.14 -0.26 14.90
CA ALA A 43 0.93 -1.22 15.68
C ALA A 43 2.12 -0.56 16.38
N LEU A 44 2.78 0.40 15.72
CA LEU A 44 3.86 1.20 16.29
C LEU A 44 3.37 2.10 17.41
N GLU A 45 2.26 2.82 17.19
CA GLU A 45 1.64 3.67 18.19
C GLU A 45 1.22 2.85 19.43
N LEU A 46 0.60 1.68 19.23
CA LEU A 46 0.16 0.82 20.33
C LEU A 46 1.33 0.19 21.12
N LYS A 47 2.43 -0.20 20.45
CA LYS A 47 3.58 -0.83 21.12
C LYS A 47 4.59 0.18 21.69
N PHE A 48 4.85 1.25 20.95
CA PHE A 48 5.97 2.15 21.18
C PHE A 48 5.54 3.61 21.41
N GLY A 49 4.26 3.95 21.26
CA GLY A 49 3.75 5.31 21.42
C GLY A 49 4.43 6.30 20.48
N ASP A 50 4.75 7.48 20.99
CA ASP A 50 5.43 8.56 20.26
C ASP A 50 6.75 8.13 19.60
N ALA A 51 7.49 7.21 20.24
CA ALA A 51 8.77 6.76 19.70
C ALA A 51 8.60 5.93 18.41
N GLY A 52 7.47 5.23 18.27
CA GLY A 52 7.10 4.54 17.03
C GLY A 52 6.69 5.50 15.91
N LEU A 53 6.03 6.61 16.25
CA LEU A 53 5.60 7.63 15.30
C LEU A 53 6.77 8.28 14.54
N THR A 54 7.94 8.37 15.18
CA THR A 54 9.18 8.85 14.52
C THR A 54 9.61 8.00 13.32
N LEU A 55 9.24 6.72 13.26
CA LEU A 55 9.57 5.85 12.13
C LEU A 55 8.55 5.90 10.99
N ILE A 56 7.35 6.42 11.22
CA ILE A 56 6.30 6.56 10.20
C ILE A 56 6.80 7.23 8.92
N PRO A 57 7.48 8.40 8.97
CA PRO A 57 8.01 9.01 7.76
C PRO A 57 9.05 8.13 7.06
N GLU A 58 9.87 7.37 7.78
CA GLU A 58 10.83 6.44 7.16
C GLU A 58 10.10 5.27 6.47
N ILE A 59 9.08 4.72 7.12
CA ILE A 59 8.31 3.57 6.64
C ILE A 59 7.44 3.98 5.44
N SER A 60 6.85 5.17 5.45
CA SER A 60 6.06 5.72 4.34
C SER A 60 6.91 5.96 3.09
N GLN A 61 8.22 6.18 3.22
CA GLN A 61 9.14 6.26 2.07
C GLN A 61 9.41 4.88 1.44
N ILE A 62 9.11 3.78 2.14
CA ILE A 62 9.31 2.42 1.65
C ILE A 62 8.16 2.05 0.71
N LYS A 63 8.35 2.25 -0.59
CA LYS A 63 7.44 1.80 -1.66
C LYS A 63 7.48 0.28 -1.92
N ASN A 64 8.02 -0.50 -0.99
CA ASN A 64 8.16 -1.94 -1.13
C ASN A 64 7.19 -2.65 -0.17
N ILE A 65 6.10 -3.14 -0.74
CA ILE A 65 5.03 -3.87 -0.05
C ILE A 65 5.57 -5.08 0.74
N GLU A 66 6.57 -5.79 0.22
CA GLU A 66 7.16 -6.94 0.91
C GLU A 66 7.93 -6.52 2.16
N LYS A 67 8.71 -5.43 2.08
CA LYS A 67 9.38 -4.84 3.24
C LYS A 67 8.37 -4.36 4.28
N LEU A 68 7.32 -3.65 3.87
CA LEU A 68 6.24 -3.23 4.77
C LEU A 68 5.60 -4.44 5.47
N ARG A 69 5.31 -5.51 4.72
CA ARG A 69 4.77 -6.76 5.29
C ARG A 69 5.76 -7.41 6.28
N ALA A 70 7.05 -7.41 5.97
CA ALA A 70 8.09 -7.91 6.86
C ALA A 70 8.17 -7.10 8.16
N ILE A 71 8.08 -5.76 8.08
CA ILE A 71 8.01 -4.86 9.24
C ILE A 71 6.78 -5.17 10.09
N LYS A 72 5.60 -5.30 9.47
CA LYS A 72 4.35 -5.66 10.17
C LYS A 72 4.45 -7.00 10.91
N LEU A 73 5.08 -8.01 10.31
CA LEU A 73 5.33 -9.29 10.97
C LEU A 73 6.37 -9.16 12.07
N GLY A 74 7.46 -8.45 11.79
CA GLY A 74 8.53 -8.13 12.72
C GLY A 74 8.02 -7.44 13.96
N LEU A 75 7.07 -6.50 13.83
CA LEU A 75 6.42 -5.79 14.93
C LEU A 75 5.77 -6.71 15.96
N LYS A 76 5.32 -7.91 15.56
CA LYS A 76 4.80 -8.89 16.53
C LYS A 76 5.91 -9.51 17.39
N THR A 77 7.08 -9.73 16.80
CA THR A 77 8.22 -10.40 17.43
C THR A 77 9.18 -9.46 18.15
N VAL A 78 9.47 -8.30 17.56
CA VAL A 78 10.41 -7.33 18.13
C VAL A 78 9.82 -6.61 19.33
N GLN A 79 10.66 -6.34 20.32
CA GLN A 79 10.28 -5.62 21.55
C GLN A 79 10.81 -4.19 21.56
N THR A 80 11.70 -3.84 20.62
CA THR A 80 12.33 -2.51 20.53
C THR A 80 12.24 -1.93 19.12
N ILE A 81 12.31 -0.61 19.05
CA ILE A 81 12.24 0.18 17.81
C ILE A 81 13.53 0.01 16.99
N GLU A 82 14.67 -0.13 17.67
CA GLU A 82 15.97 -0.36 17.03
C GLU A 82 16.05 -1.71 16.33
N GLU A 83 15.53 -2.78 16.94
CA GLU A 83 15.44 -4.10 16.29
C GLU A 83 14.57 -4.02 15.03
N LEU A 84 13.45 -3.30 15.10
CA LEU A 84 12.59 -3.09 13.94
C LEU A 84 13.32 -2.35 12.82
N ARG A 85 14.04 -1.27 13.17
CA ARG A 85 14.81 -0.45 12.23
C ARG A 85 15.87 -1.27 11.50
N ALA A 86 16.56 -2.14 12.23
CA ALA A 86 17.55 -3.05 11.66
C ALA A 86 16.97 -4.02 10.62
N MET A 87 15.67 -4.35 10.67
CA MET A 87 15.05 -5.28 9.72
C MET A 87 14.91 -4.71 8.30
N TYR A 88 14.69 -3.40 8.15
CA TYR A 88 14.45 -2.77 6.86
C TYR A 88 15.58 -1.85 6.38
N GLN A 89 16.52 -1.53 7.27
CA GLN A 89 17.71 -0.73 7.00
C GLN A 89 18.97 -1.63 7.08
N PRO A 90 19.22 -2.52 6.10
CA PRO A 90 20.49 -3.23 6.05
C PRO A 90 21.59 -2.21 5.79
N GLN A 91 22.59 -2.17 6.68
CA GLN A 91 23.86 -1.48 6.47
C GLN A 91 24.59 -2.04 5.24
#